data_AF-A0A529SCT4-F1
#
_entry.id   AF-A0A529SCT4-F1
#
_cell.length_a   1.000
_cell.length_b   1.000
_cell.length_c   1.000
_cell.angle_alpha   90.00
_cell.angle_beta   90.00
_cell.angle_gamma   90.00
#
_symmetry.space_group_name_H-M   'P 1'
#
loop_
_entity.id
_entity.type
_entity.pdbx_description
1 polymer ?
#
loop_
_entity_poly.entity_id
_entity_poly.type
_entity_poly.pdbx_seq_one_letter_code
_entity_poly.pdbx_strand_id
1 'polypeptide(L)' 'RKVVRNRNRLTNVLTDSGWKSADAFVMALGSYSAQFMRKLGRPIPVYPVKGYSITVPITNAEAAPVSTVMDETYKV' A
#
# COMPACT_ATOMS: atom_id res chain seq x y z
N ARG A 1 -6.76 4.95 -12.10
CA ARG A 1 -5.86 5.00 -13.27
C ARG A 1 -6.40 4.05 -14.32
N LYS A 2 -6.47 4.48 -15.58
CA LYS A 2 -6.87 3.63 -16.73
C LYS A 2 -5.62 2.97 -17.30
N VAL A 3 -5.77 1.77 -17.85
CA VAL A 3 -4.70 1.04 -18.53
C VAL A 3 -5.19 0.50 -19.86
N VAL A 4 -4.30 0.43 -20.85
CA VAL A 4 -4.54 -0.24 -22.11
C VAL A 4 -3.84 -1.59 -22.07
N ARG A 5 -4.55 -2.63 -22.52
CA ARG A 5 -4.07 -4.01 -22.56
C ARG A 5 -4.16 -4.55 -23.96
N ASN A 6 -3.14 -5.30 -24.35
CA ASN A 6 -3.16 -6.16 -25.52
C ASN A 6 -2.90 -7.59 -25.05
N ARG A 7 -3.93 -8.44 -25.13
CA ARG A 7 -3.93 -9.81 -24.59
C ARG A 7 -3.46 -9.81 -23.12
N ASN A 8 -2.33 -10.45 -22.82
CA ASN A 8 -1.75 -10.55 -21.48
C ASN A 8 -0.73 -9.45 -21.15
N ARG A 9 -0.57 -8.43 -22.00
CA ARG A 9 0.42 -7.36 -21.80
C ARG A 9 -0.25 -6.00 -21.60
N LEU A 10 0.24 -5.24 -20.63
CA LEU A 10 -0.06 -3.81 -20.47
C LEU A 10 0.82 -3.01 -21.43
N THR A 11 0.23 -2.11 -22.21
CA THR A 11 0.98 -1.30 -23.19
C THR A 11 1.05 0.16 -22.77
N ASN A 12 -0.02 0.69 -22.14
CA ASN A 12 -0.09 2.09 -21.75
C ASN A 12 -0.80 2.24 -20.39
N VAL A 13 -0.36 3.23 -19.62
CA VAL A 13 -1.03 3.71 -18.40
C VAL A 13 -1.38 5.18 -18.55
N LEU A 14 -2.59 5.56 -18.15
CA LEU A 14 -2.97 6.97 -18.06
C LEU A 14 -2.45 7.55 -16.75
N THR A 15 -1.63 8.59 -16.85
CA THR A 15 -1.16 9.42 -15.73
C THR A 15 -1.66 10.85 -15.91
N ASP A 16 -1.41 11.70 -14.91
CA ASP A 16 -1.76 13.12 -14.97
C ASP A 16 -0.94 13.88 -16.04
N SER A 17 0.17 13.29 -16.50
CA SER A 17 0.98 13.77 -17.61
C SER A 17 0.66 13.06 -18.94
N GLY A 18 -0.55 12.52 -19.07
CA GLY A 18 -1.04 11.81 -20.26
C GLY A 18 -0.72 10.32 -20.29
N TRP A 19 -0.85 9.72 -21.48
CA TRP A 19 -0.56 8.30 -21.69
C TRP A 19 0.95 8.04 -21.67
N LYS A 20 1.38 7.04 -20.89
CA LYS A 20 2.76 6.56 -20.85
C LYS A 20 2.84 5.11 -21.31
N SER A 21 3.73 4.84 -22.26
CA SER A 21 4.05 3.50 -22.76
C SER A 21 5.36 3.00 -22.17
N ALA A 22 5.46 1.70 -21.96
CA ALA A 22 6.67 1.02 -21.53
C ALA A 22 6.60 -0.46 -21.92
N ASP A 23 7.74 -1.14 -21.97
CA ASP A 23 7.81 -2.58 -22.22
C ASP A 23 7.27 -3.40 -21.03
N ALA A 24 7.42 -2.86 -19.82
CA ALA A 24 6.94 -3.46 -18.58
C ALA A 24 6.46 -2.40 -17.57
N PHE A 25 5.56 -2.80 -16.68
CA PHE A 25 5.04 -1.97 -15.59
C PHE A 25 5.14 -2.73 -14.27
N VAL A 26 5.63 -2.08 -13.22
CA VAL A 26 5.66 -2.63 -11.85
C VAL A 26 4.55 -1.98 -11.03
N MET A 27 3.79 -2.80 -10.32
CA MET A 27 2.71 -2.35 -9.45
C MET A 27 3.26 -2.18 -8.02
N ALA A 28 3.48 -0.92 -7.64
CA ALA A 28 4.05 -0.53 -6.35
C ALA A 28 3.19 0.56 -5.67
N LEU A 29 1.87 0.36 -5.62
CA LEU A 29 0.90 1.37 -5.17
C LEU A 29 0.58 1.29 -3.66
N GLY A 30 1.37 0.53 -2.88
CA GLY A 30 1.15 0.34 -1.45
C GLY A 30 -0.27 -0.15 -1.13
N SER A 31 -0.96 0.53 -0.22
CA SER A 31 -2.34 0.23 0.18
C SER A 31 -3.36 0.34 -0.97
N TYR A 32 -3.07 1.08 -2.04
CA TYR A 32 -3.95 1.20 -3.22
C TYR A 32 -3.82 0.03 -4.20
N SER A 33 -2.81 -0.84 -4.03
CA SER A 33 -2.55 -2.00 -4.88
C SER A 33 -3.77 -2.91 -4.98
N ALA A 34 -4.39 -3.24 -3.83
CA ALA A 34 -5.56 -4.10 -3.78
C ALA A 34 -6.75 -3.51 -4.58
N GLN A 35 -7.01 -2.21 -4.41
CA GLN A 35 -8.09 -1.52 -5.13
C GLN A 35 -7.83 -1.46 -6.64
N PHE A 36 -6.59 -1.17 -7.04
CA PHE A 36 -6.22 -1.10 -8.44
C PHE A 36 -6.35 -2.48 -9.11
N MET A 37 -5.87 -3.54 -8.47
CA MET A 37 -5.92 -4.91 -8.97
C MET A 37 -7.35 -5.45 -9.11
N ARG A 38 -8.27 -5.05 -8.23
CA ARG A 38 -9.71 -5.33 -8.41
C ARG A 38 -10.27 -4.71 -9.69
N LYS A 39 -9.94 -3.46 -10.01
CA LYS A 39 -10.36 -2.79 -11.26
C LYS A 39 -9.81 -3.48 -12.52
N LEU A 40 -8.75 -4.26 -12.35
CA LEU A 40 -8.07 -5.02 -13.39
C LEU A 40 -8.55 -6.47 -13.54
N GLY A 41 -9.54 -6.89 -12.74
CA GLY A 41 -10.09 -8.25 -12.74
C GLY A 41 -9.15 -9.30 -12.16
N ARG A 42 -8.15 -8.89 -11.37
CA ARG A 42 -7.11 -9.77 -10.80
C ARG A 42 -6.93 -9.47 -9.31
N PRO A 43 -7.88 -9.80 -8.43
CA PRO A 43 -7.76 -9.49 -7.00
C PRO A 43 -6.49 -10.13 -6.41
N ILE A 44 -5.89 -9.42 -5.46
CA ILE A 44 -4.73 -9.89 -4.69
C ILE A 44 -5.12 -10.05 -3.21
N PRO A 45 -4.53 -11.00 -2.46
CA PRO A 45 -4.85 -11.24 -1.06
C PRO A 45 -4.15 -10.21 -0.15
N VAL A 46 -4.43 -8.92 -0.37
CA VAL A 46 -3.88 -7.80 0.40
C VAL A 46 -5.03 -6.98 0.96
N TYR A 47 -5.04 -6.79 2.28
CA TYR A 47 -6.01 -5.97 3.00
C TYR A 47 -5.30 -4.80 3.70
N PRO A 48 -5.59 -3.54 3.36
CA PRO A 48 -4.96 -2.40 4.00
C PRO A 48 -5.56 -2.20 5.40
N VAL A 49 -4.69 -2.01 6.40
CA VAL A 49 -5.08 -1.70 7.78
C VAL A 49 -4.65 -0.29 8.16
N LYS A 50 -5.32 0.28 9.17
CA LYS A 50 -4.87 1.53 9.81
C LYS A 50 -3.84 1.19 10.87
N GLY A 51 -2.73 1.92 10.86
CA GLY A 51 -1.74 1.91 11.93
C GLY A 51 -1.64 3.31 12.51
N TYR A 52 -1.55 3.38 13.84
CA TYR A 52 -1.32 4.62 14.58
C TYR A 52 0.04 4.55 15.25
N SER A 53 0.75 5.67 15.27
CA SER A 53 2.03 5.80 15.96
C SER A 53 1.99 7.04 16.83
N ILE A 54 2.54 6.93 18.03
CA ILE A 54 2.73 8.06 18.94
C ILE A 54 4.22 8.24 19.22
N THR A 55 4.66 9.50 19.32
CA THR A 55 6.00 9.85 19.79
C THR A 55 5.84 10.56 21.13
N VAL A 56 6.52 10.07 22.17
CA VAL A 56 6.47 10.62 23.52
C VAL A 56 7.89 10.78 24.07
N PRO A 57 8.16 11.79 24.92
CA PRO A 57 9.46 11.93 25.56
C PRO A 57 9.70 10.79 26.56
N ILE A 58 10.92 10.25 26.58
CA ILE A 58 11.36 9.27 27.59
C ILE A 58 11.86 10.05 28.82
N THR A 59 11.16 9.93 29.94
CA THR A 59 11.55 10.56 31.21
C THR A 59 12.44 9.66 32.08
N ASN A 60 12.29 8.34 31.96
CA ASN A 60 13.14 7.33 32.58
C ASN A 60 13.42 6.22 31.57
N ALA A 61 14.67 6.08 31.15
CA ALA A 61 15.08 5.09 30.15
C ALA A 61 14.96 3.64 30.65
N GLU A 62 15.18 3.38 31.94
CA GLU A 62 15.07 2.03 32.51
C GLU A 62 13.61 1.52 32.55
N ALA A 63 12.65 2.44 32.57
CA ALA A 63 11.21 2.13 32.56
C ALA A 63 10.58 2.21 31.15
N ALA A 64 11.35 2.58 30.12
CA ALA A 64 10.83 2.70 28.77
C ALA A 64 10.59 1.32 28.14
N PRO A 65 9.57 1.15 27.29
CA PRO A 65 9.39 -0.08 26.53
C PRO A 65 10.59 -0.32 25.60
N VAL A 66 11.34 -1.38 25.87
CA VAL A 66 12.44 -1.86 25.01
C VAL A 66 12.00 -2.90 23.98
N SER A 67 10.71 -3.26 24.00
CA SER A 67 10.09 -4.23 23.10
C SER A 67 8.79 -3.68 22.52
N THR A 68 8.32 -4.30 21.44
CA THR A 68 7.05 -3.96 20.81
C THR A 68 5.92 -4.19 21.81
N VAL A 69 5.21 -3.12 22.15
CA VAL A 69 3.95 -3.22 22.90
C VAL A 69 2.83 -3.45 21.89
N MET A 70 2.20 -4.61 21.95
CA MET A 70 0.97 -4.89 21.20
C MET A 70 -0.18 -4.98 22.20
N ASP A 71 -1.04 -3.97 22.22
CA ASP A 71 -2.33 -4.05 22.89
C ASP A 71 -3.34 -4.65 21.91
N GLU A 72 -3.88 -5.82 22.21
CA GLU A 72 -4.95 -6.45 21.42
C GLU A 72 -6.36 -6.17 21.95
N THR A 73 -6.48 -5.60 23.15
CA THR A 73 -7.76 -5.43 23.87
C THR A 73 -8.44 -4.10 23.52
N TYR A 74 -7.66 -3.05 23.26
CA TYR A 74 -8.19 -1.71 22.93
C TYR A 74 -7.78 -1.21 21.55
N LYS A 75 -7.62 -2.11 20.57
CA LYS A 75 -7.43 -1.71 19.16
C LYS A 75 -8.70 -1.02 18.64
N VAL A 76 -8.65 0.30 18.47
CA VAL A 76 -9.57 1.09 17.62
C VAL A 76 -9.27 0.89 16.14
#